data_AF-U6D058-F1
#
_entry.id   AF-U6D058-F1
#
_cell.length_a   1.000
_cell.length_b   1.000
_cell.length_c   1.000
_cell.angle_alpha   90.00
_cell.angle_beta   90.00
_cell.angle_gamma   90.00
#
_symmetry.space_group_name_H-M   'P 1'
#
loop_
_entity.id
_entity.type
_entity.pdbx_description
1 polymer ?
#
loop_
_entity_poly.entity_id
_entity_poly.type
_entity_poly.pdbx_seq_one_letter_code
_entity_poly.pdbx_strand_id
1 'polypeptide(L)'
;NYHTTKLTSCITGPSLVNFCFPELLFLQRTSLSLMEDMPLSHSGPQGTRRSSWKQWCLYSVIALLLLLFSFSTLILTFLPLKTASEPCIAKFGPSPLKWQMTCPKLPCVNKTANEKLEILQNGLYLIYGQVAPNTTYKEPAPFAVRLRKNEDIIQALTNNSKIQNVGGTYELRAGDILELIYNSDHQVLKNHTYWGIVLLANPQYNP
;
A
#
# COMPACT_ATOMS: atom_id res chain seq x y z
N ASN A 1 24.20 24.18 -28.38
CA ASN A 1 22.79 24.42 -28.03
C ASN A 1 21.89 23.78 -29.07
N TYR A 2 21.54 22.51 -28.88
CA TYR A 2 20.48 21.86 -29.65
C TYR A 2 19.59 21.11 -28.67
N HIS A 3 18.36 21.58 -28.54
CA HIS A 3 17.29 20.97 -27.76
C HIS A 3 16.95 19.61 -28.37
N THR A 4 17.01 18.54 -27.57
CA THR A 4 16.50 17.22 -27.94
C THR A 4 15.12 17.06 -27.33
N THR A 5 14.08 17.07 -28.16
CA THR A 5 12.71 16.78 -27.76
C THR A 5 12.57 15.27 -27.61
N LYS A 6 12.44 14.78 -26.37
CA LYS A 6 12.01 13.40 -26.10
C LYS A 6 10.53 13.28 -26.44
N LEU A 7 10.18 12.53 -27.49
CA LEU A 7 8.80 12.06 -27.66
C LEU A 7 8.62 10.81 -26.79
N THR A 8 7.86 10.95 -25.71
CA THR A 8 7.46 9.85 -24.84
C THR A 8 6.12 9.31 -25.36
N SER A 9 6.11 8.07 -25.85
CA SER A 9 4.88 7.34 -26.14
C SER A 9 4.40 6.70 -24.84
N CYS A 10 3.29 7.20 -24.28
CA CYS A 10 2.63 6.63 -23.10
C CYS A 10 1.38 5.87 -23.56
N ILE A 11 1.35 4.55 -23.40
CA ILE A 11 0.13 3.76 -23.59
C ILE A 11 -0.62 3.73 -22.25
N THR A 12 -1.87 4.19 -22.25
CA THR A 12 -2.72 4.24 -21.05
C THR A 12 -3.45 2.90 -20.89
N GLY A 13 -3.09 2.12 -19.88
CA GLY A 13 -3.84 0.96 -19.39
C GLY A 13 -4.66 1.31 -18.12
N PRO A 14 -5.67 0.52 -17.73
CA PRO A 14 -6.71 0.91 -16.76
C PRO A 14 -6.27 0.86 -15.27
N SER A 15 -4.97 0.88 -14.98
CA SER A 15 -4.44 0.92 -13.63
C SER A 15 -3.25 1.88 -13.58
N LEU A 16 -3.32 2.89 -12.72
CA LEU A 16 -2.37 3.99 -12.53
C LEU A 16 -0.94 3.53 -12.14
N VAL A 17 -0.20 2.96 -13.09
CA VAL A 17 1.25 2.76 -12.99
C VAL A 17 1.86 3.05 -14.37
N ASN A 18 2.58 4.16 -14.51
CA ASN A 18 3.32 4.49 -15.73
C ASN A 18 4.62 3.67 -15.79
N PHE A 19 4.72 2.76 -16.76
CA PHE A 19 5.98 2.09 -17.10
C PHE A 19 6.66 2.85 -18.24
N CYS A 20 7.85 3.40 -17.99
CA CYS A 20 8.71 4.01 -19.00
C CYS A 20 9.86 3.05 -19.35
N PHE A 21 9.95 2.63 -20.60
CA PHE A 21 11.12 1.92 -21.14
C PHE A 21 12.00 2.88 -21.95
N PRO A 22 13.34 2.83 -21.84
CA PRO A 22 14.22 3.54 -22.76
C PRO A 22 14.38 2.75 -24.06
N GLU A 23 14.05 3.38 -25.18
CA GLU A 23 14.19 2.82 -26.53
C GLU A 23 15.66 2.94 -26.99
N LEU A 24 16.31 1.80 -27.25
CA LEU A 24 17.68 1.73 -27.77
C LEU A 24 17.64 1.85 -29.30
N LEU A 25 17.91 3.05 -29.82
CA LEU A 25 18.02 3.31 -31.26
C LEU A 25 19.26 2.63 -31.85
N PHE A 26 19.05 1.62 -32.70
CA PHE A 26 20.07 1.09 -33.60
C PHE A 26 20.33 2.09 -34.74
N LEU A 27 21.53 2.67 -34.77
CA LEU A 27 22.01 3.59 -35.81
C LEU A 27 22.57 2.78 -36.99
N GLN A 28 21.83 2.70 -38.08
CA GLN A 28 22.28 2.09 -39.34
C GLN A 28 23.00 3.16 -40.17
N ARG A 29 24.32 3.02 -40.37
CA ARG A 29 25.12 3.87 -41.26
C ARG A 29 25.85 3.00 -42.28
N THR A 30 25.30 2.90 -43.48
CA THR A 30 26.00 2.38 -44.67
C THR A 30 26.41 3.58 -45.53
N SER A 31 27.72 3.85 -45.62
CA SER A 31 28.31 4.78 -46.60
C SER A 31 29.09 3.99 -47.65
N LEU A 32 28.77 4.25 -48.92
CA LEU A 32 29.34 3.70 -50.15
C LEU A 32 30.67 4.40 -50.54
N SER A 33 31.68 3.63 -50.96
CA SER A 33 32.71 4.00 -51.97
C SER A 33 33.52 2.74 -52.32
N LEU A 34 33.28 2.10 -53.48
CA LEU A 34 34.03 2.22 -54.75
C LEU A 34 35.45 1.60 -54.70
N MET A 35 35.68 0.45 -55.36
CA MET A 35 36.50 0.33 -56.59
C MET A 35 36.46 -1.11 -57.16
N GLU A 36 36.54 -1.19 -58.49
CA GLU A 36 36.53 -2.36 -59.38
C GLU A 36 37.55 -3.47 -59.06
N ASP A 37 37.19 -4.73 -59.35
CA ASP A 37 37.69 -5.46 -60.53
C ASP A 37 37.13 -6.92 -60.56
N MET A 38 36.68 -7.34 -61.74
CA MET A 38 36.32 -8.71 -62.15
C MET A 38 37.09 -8.93 -63.46
N PRO A 39 37.70 -10.11 -63.78
CA PRO A 39 37.06 -11.43 -63.68
C PRO A 39 37.97 -12.60 -63.29
N LEU A 40 37.37 -13.69 -62.80
CA LEU A 40 37.50 -15.05 -63.35
C LEU A 40 36.90 -16.09 -62.40
N SER A 41 35.94 -16.85 -62.95
CA SER A 41 35.65 -18.25 -62.61
C SER A 41 34.97 -18.55 -61.26
N HIS A 42 33.72 -19.00 -61.37
CA HIS A 42 33.08 -19.98 -60.46
C HIS A 42 34.09 -21.10 -60.11
N SER A 43 34.18 -21.68 -58.92
CA SER A 43 33.20 -21.93 -57.86
C SER A 43 33.96 -22.42 -56.62
N GLY A 44 33.60 -21.93 -55.44
CA GLY A 44 34.03 -22.51 -54.18
C GLY A 44 32.98 -22.22 -53.12
N PRO A 45 32.44 -23.22 -52.39
CA PRO A 45 31.58 -22.94 -51.27
C PRO A 45 32.47 -22.40 -50.14
N GLN A 46 32.54 -21.08 -50.00
CA GLN A 46 32.92 -20.46 -48.75
C GLN A 46 31.86 -20.82 -47.71
N GLY A 47 32.09 -21.93 -47.02
CA GLY A 47 31.50 -22.20 -45.72
C GLY A 47 31.96 -21.09 -44.78
N THR A 48 31.21 -19.99 -44.75
CA THR A 48 31.30 -19.00 -43.67
C THR A 48 30.90 -19.74 -42.41
N ARG A 49 31.91 -20.19 -41.65
CA ARG A 49 31.76 -20.71 -40.28
C ARG A 49 31.21 -19.57 -39.43
N ARG A 50 29.88 -19.40 -39.48
CA ARG A 50 29.14 -18.38 -38.74
C ARG A 50 29.52 -18.55 -37.28
N SER A 51 30.06 -17.47 -36.72
CA SER A 51 30.56 -17.36 -35.35
C SER A 51 29.57 -17.97 -34.37
N SER A 52 29.80 -19.24 -34.01
CA SER A 52 28.93 -20.02 -33.14
C SER A 52 28.75 -19.30 -31.80
N TRP A 53 29.79 -18.64 -31.30
CA TRP A 53 29.77 -17.86 -30.07
C TRP A 53 28.65 -16.82 -30.03
N LYS A 54 28.47 -16.00 -31.08
CA LYS A 54 27.43 -14.96 -31.11
C LYS A 54 26.03 -15.56 -31.04
N GLN A 55 25.84 -16.71 -31.66
CA GLN A 55 24.56 -17.41 -31.67
C GLN A 55 24.26 -18.07 -30.32
N TRP A 56 25.27 -18.64 -29.66
CA TRP A 56 25.16 -19.17 -28.28
C TRP A 56 24.87 -18.07 -27.26
N CYS A 57 25.49 -16.89 -27.37
CA CYS A 57 25.17 -15.75 -26.51
C CYS A 57 23.72 -15.29 -26.68
N LEU A 58 23.22 -15.21 -27.91
CA LEU A 58 21.82 -14.84 -28.16
C LEU A 58 20.85 -15.86 -27.55
N TYR A 59 21.10 -17.16 -27.72
CA TYR A 59 20.27 -18.19 -27.09
C TYR A 59 20.34 -18.15 -25.55
N SER A 60 21.52 -17.88 -24.99
CA SER A 60 21.69 -17.75 -23.53
C SER A 60 20.92 -16.55 -22.97
N VAL A 61 20.91 -15.42 -23.67
CA VAL A 61 20.16 -14.22 -23.26
C VAL A 61 18.65 -14.47 -23.33
N ILE A 62 18.19 -15.13 -24.41
CA ILE A 62 16.77 -15.51 -24.57
C ILE A 62 16.35 -16.50 -23.47
N ALA A 63 17.17 -17.51 -23.19
CA ALA A 63 16.89 -18.48 -22.12
C ALA A 63 16.81 -17.82 -20.74
N LEU A 64 17.71 -16.87 -20.45
CA LEU A 64 17.68 -16.10 -19.20
C LEU A 64 16.42 -15.25 -19.08
N LEU A 65 16.02 -14.57 -20.16
CA LEU A 65 14.77 -13.79 -20.20
C LEU A 65 13.55 -14.67 -19.97
N LEU A 66 13.49 -15.85 -20.59
CA LEU A 66 12.40 -16.81 -20.38
C LEU A 66 12.38 -17.34 -18.94
N LEU A 67 13.55 -17.60 -18.36
CA LEU A 67 13.69 -18.01 -16.96
C LEU A 67 13.20 -16.91 -16.01
N LEU A 68 13.62 -15.66 -16.22
CA LEU A 68 13.18 -14.52 -15.41
C LEU A 68 11.67 -14.28 -15.55
N PHE A 69 11.14 -14.40 -16.76
CA PHE A 69 9.71 -14.22 -17.01
C PHE A 69 8.88 -15.32 -16.34
N SER A 70 9.30 -16.58 -16.50
CA SER A 70 8.63 -17.72 -15.85
C SER A 70 8.75 -17.67 -14.32
N PHE A 71 9.90 -17.25 -13.78
CA PHE A 71 10.06 -17.09 -12.34
C PHE A 71 9.20 -15.92 -11.80
N SER A 72 9.07 -14.83 -12.55
CA SER A 72 8.21 -13.70 -12.18
C SER A 72 6.72 -14.07 -12.20
N THR A 73 6.27 -14.84 -13.19
CA THR A 73 4.88 -15.35 -13.22
C THR A 73 4.64 -16.39 -12.14
N LEU A 74 5.64 -17.21 -11.81
CA LEU A 74 5.59 -18.13 -10.67
C LEU A 74 5.44 -17.33 -9.36
N ILE A 75 6.26 -16.31 -9.14
CA ILE A 75 6.15 -15.43 -7.96
C ILE A 75 4.76 -14.79 -7.89
N LEU A 76 4.23 -14.26 -8.99
CA LEU A 76 2.92 -13.61 -9.02
C LEU A 76 1.74 -14.57 -8.82
N THR A 77 1.88 -15.83 -9.22
CA THR A 77 0.84 -16.85 -9.06
C THR A 77 0.91 -17.55 -7.70
N PHE A 78 2.12 -17.74 -7.14
CA PHE A 78 2.35 -18.43 -5.88
C PHE A 78 2.46 -17.50 -4.67
N LEU A 79 2.78 -16.21 -4.83
CA LEU A 79 2.41 -15.25 -3.79
C LEU A 79 0.92 -14.99 -3.95
N PRO A 80 0.07 -15.41 -3.01
CA PRO A 80 -1.29 -14.92 -2.96
C PRO A 80 -1.18 -13.44 -2.56
N LEU A 81 -0.96 -12.56 -3.53
CA LEU A 81 -1.36 -11.17 -3.39
C LEU A 81 -2.89 -11.17 -3.52
N LYS A 82 -3.56 -11.81 -2.56
CA LYS A 82 -4.96 -11.48 -2.25
C LYS A 82 -4.89 -10.00 -1.94
N THR A 83 -5.22 -9.16 -2.92
CA THR A 83 -5.59 -7.78 -2.69
C THR A 83 -6.56 -7.86 -1.52
N ALA A 84 -6.13 -7.37 -0.36
CA ALA A 84 -6.90 -7.54 0.86
C ALA A 84 -8.34 -7.11 0.54
N SER A 85 -9.31 -7.95 0.91
CA SER A 85 -10.71 -7.55 1.02
C SER A 85 -10.74 -6.14 1.59
N GLU A 86 -11.52 -5.24 0.98
CA GLU A 86 -11.53 -3.79 1.25
C GLU A 86 -11.05 -3.41 2.66
N PRO A 87 -10.14 -2.43 2.79
CA PRO A 87 -9.52 -2.13 4.06
C PRO A 87 -10.60 -1.79 5.08
N CYS A 88 -10.63 -2.57 6.16
CA CYS A 88 -11.62 -2.41 7.19
C CYS A 88 -11.18 -1.30 8.14
N ILE A 89 -11.70 -0.10 7.88
CA ILE A 89 -11.33 1.14 8.55
C ILE A 89 -12.60 1.85 9.02
N ALA A 90 -12.62 2.21 10.30
CA ALA A 90 -13.68 3.03 10.88
C ALA A 90 -13.06 4.18 11.68
N LYS A 91 -13.64 5.38 11.55
CA LYS A 91 -13.23 6.58 12.28
C LYS A 91 -14.44 7.31 12.83
N PHE A 92 -14.41 7.74 14.08
CA PHE A 92 -15.41 8.61 14.68
C PHE A 92 -14.86 10.04 14.84
N GLY A 93 -15.65 11.04 14.43
CA GLY A 93 -15.27 12.44 14.54
C GLY A 93 -14.11 12.83 13.60
N PRO A 94 -13.53 14.03 13.77
CA PRO A 94 -14.01 15.09 14.66
C PRO A 94 -15.20 15.86 14.06
N SER A 95 -15.28 15.93 12.73
CA SER A 95 -16.46 16.39 12.00
C SER A 95 -16.67 15.51 10.77
N PRO A 96 -17.89 15.01 10.53
CA PRO A 96 -19.04 15.00 11.44
C PRO A 96 -18.80 14.11 12.68
N LEU A 97 -19.49 14.42 13.79
CA LEU A 97 -19.53 13.61 15.03
C LEU A 97 -20.34 12.31 14.83
N LYS A 98 -19.87 11.48 13.89
CA LYS A 98 -20.44 10.18 13.53
C LYS A 98 -19.33 9.26 13.03
N TRP A 99 -19.64 7.98 12.97
CA TRP A 99 -18.78 6.99 12.34
C TRP A 99 -18.69 7.21 10.82
N GLN A 100 -17.47 7.26 10.33
CA GLN A 100 -17.06 7.28 8.93
C GLN A 100 -16.40 5.93 8.64
N MET A 101 -16.90 5.24 7.62
CA MET A 101 -16.47 3.89 7.26
C MET A 101 -16.25 3.86 5.75
N THR A 102 -15.34 2.99 5.30
CA THR A 102 -15.09 2.77 3.87
C THR A 102 -16.32 2.19 3.16
N CYS A 103 -17.10 1.36 3.86
CA CYS A 103 -18.35 0.77 3.39
C CYS A 103 -19.49 0.91 4.42
N PRO A 104 -20.78 0.92 3.99
CA PRO A 104 -21.91 1.03 4.91
C PRO A 104 -21.96 -0.07 5.98
N LYS A 105 -21.42 -1.25 5.63
CA LYS A 105 -21.27 -2.39 6.52
C LYS A 105 -19.87 -2.93 6.37
N LEU A 106 -19.13 -2.96 7.48
CA LEU A 106 -17.77 -3.48 7.52
C LEU A 106 -17.80 -4.93 8.03
N PRO A 107 -16.98 -5.83 7.46
CA PRO A 107 -16.91 -7.20 7.94
C PRO A 107 -16.19 -7.33 9.30
N CYS A 108 -15.32 -6.37 9.64
CA CYS A 108 -14.48 -6.47 10.85
C CYS A 108 -15.01 -5.70 12.07
N VAL A 109 -15.89 -4.71 11.89
CA VAL A 109 -16.43 -3.90 12.99
C VAL A 109 -17.88 -3.51 12.77
N ASN A 110 -18.61 -3.36 13.86
CA ASN A 110 -19.95 -2.80 13.91
C ASN A 110 -19.99 -1.57 14.81
N LYS A 111 -20.71 -0.52 14.42
CA LYS A 111 -20.95 0.63 15.31
C LYS A 111 -22.13 0.31 16.23
N THR A 112 -21.92 0.41 17.53
CA THR A 112 -22.98 0.13 18.51
C THR A 112 -23.57 1.42 19.07
N ALA A 113 -22.74 2.45 19.27
CA ALA A 113 -23.16 3.78 19.66
C ALA A 113 -22.17 4.84 19.15
N ASN A 114 -22.40 6.09 19.54
CA ASN A 114 -21.38 7.14 19.38
C ASN A 114 -20.13 6.74 20.16
N GLU A 115 -18.96 6.87 19.54
CA GLU A 115 -17.66 6.55 20.16
C GLU A 115 -17.52 5.13 20.71
N LYS A 116 -18.42 4.22 20.30
CA LYS A 116 -18.43 2.82 20.70
C LYS A 116 -18.59 1.90 19.49
N LEU A 117 -17.72 0.89 19.40
CA LEU A 117 -17.76 -0.11 18.35
C LEU A 117 -17.58 -1.52 18.92
N GLU A 118 -18.04 -2.51 18.17
CA GLU A 118 -17.87 -3.93 18.42
C GLU A 118 -16.98 -4.52 17.32
N ILE A 119 -16.03 -5.37 17.72
CA ILE A 119 -15.18 -6.14 16.80
C ILE A 119 -15.97 -7.36 16.33
N LEU A 120 -16.06 -7.55 15.01
CA LEU A 120 -16.75 -8.70 14.39
C LEU A 120 -15.79 -9.80 13.93
N GLN A 121 -14.51 -9.47 13.79
CA GLN A 121 -13.51 -10.38 13.25
C GLN A 121 -12.27 -10.41 14.14
N ASN A 122 -11.76 -11.60 14.45
CA ASN A 122 -10.48 -11.74 15.15
C ASN A 122 -9.35 -11.09 14.33
N GLY A 123 -8.37 -10.49 14.99
CA GLY A 123 -7.21 -9.98 14.29
C GLY A 123 -6.33 -9.04 15.10
N LEU A 124 -5.27 -8.60 14.43
CA LEU A 124 -4.39 -7.52 14.88
C LEU A 124 -4.93 -6.20 14.34
N TYR A 125 -5.24 -5.28 15.24
CA TYR A 125 -5.81 -3.98 14.92
C TYR A 125 -4.88 -2.85 15.35
N LEU A 126 -4.86 -1.77 14.56
CA LEU A 126 -4.29 -0.49 14.96
C LEU A 126 -5.44 0.44 15.36
N ILE A 127 -5.46 0.83 16.64
CA ILE A 127 -6.29 1.92 17.13
C ILE A 127 -5.48 3.21 17.00
N TYR A 128 -6.09 4.27 16.51
CA TYR A 128 -5.45 5.57 16.36
C TYR A 128 -6.43 6.68 16.70
N GLY A 129 -5.92 7.82 17.15
CA GLY A 129 -6.77 8.94 17.48
C GLY A 129 -6.00 10.08 18.12
N GLN A 130 -6.71 11.17 18.29
CA GLN A 130 -6.23 12.41 18.86
C GLN A 130 -7.30 12.95 19.82
N VAL A 131 -6.87 13.36 21.01
CA VAL A 131 -7.72 13.94 22.04
C VAL A 131 -7.22 15.35 22.31
N ALA A 132 -8.08 16.34 22.04
CA ALA A 132 -7.80 17.75 22.28
C ALA A 132 -8.47 18.20 23.59
N PRO A 133 -7.71 18.47 24.67
CA PRO A 133 -8.28 18.97 25.91
C PRO A 133 -8.93 20.35 25.71
N ASN A 134 -10.04 20.59 26.40
CA ASN A 134 -10.61 21.91 26.55
C ASN A 134 -9.93 22.61 27.74
N THR A 135 -8.99 23.50 27.44
CA THR A 135 -8.23 24.25 28.46
C THR A 135 -9.08 25.27 29.23
N THR A 136 -10.30 25.56 28.77
CA THR A 136 -11.24 26.46 29.45
C THR A 136 -12.16 25.75 30.45
N TYR A 137 -12.07 24.42 30.54
CA TYR A 137 -12.84 23.61 31.49
C TYR A 137 -12.43 23.92 32.94
N LYS A 138 -13.41 24.26 33.79
CA LYS A 138 -13.20 24.70 35.19
C LYS A 138 -13.99 23.89 36.23
N GLU A 139 -14.72 22.87 35.82
CA GLU A 139 -15.51 22.07 36.75
C GLU A 139 -14.61 21.13 37.60
N PRO A 140 -15.12 20.60 38.71
CA PRO A 140 -14.32 19.83 39.67
C PRO A 140 -13.74 18.51 39.16
N ALA A 141 -14.32 17.92 38.10
CA ALA A 141 -13.91 16.60 37.65
C ALA A 141 -12.49 16.66 37.04
N PRO A 142 -11.54 15.81 37.47
CA PRO A 142 -10.20 15.79 36.89
C PRO A 142 -10.28 15.40 35.42
N PHE A 143 -9.38 15.94 34.60
CA PHE A 143 -9.27 15.56 33.19
C PHE A 143 -8.87 14.09 33.10
N ALA A 144 -9.74 13.28 32.50
CA ALA A 144 -9.41 11.90 32.17
C ALA A 144 -10.16 11.45 30.92
N VAL A 145 -9.40 10.92 29.96
CA VAL A 145 -9.94 10.24 28.79
C VAL A 145 -9.40 8.81 28.79
N ARG A 146 -10.30 7.82 28.67
CA ARG A 146 -9.93 6.40 28.75
C ARG A 146 -10.38 5.67 27.51
N LEU A 147 -9.45 4.94 26.89
CA LEU A 147 -9.77 3.94 25.88
C LEU A 147 -10.04 2.62 26.60
N ARG A 148 -11.22 2.06 26.39
CA ARG A 148 -11.64 0.79 27.00
C ARG A 148 -11.71 -0.33 25.97
N LYS A 149 -11.36 -1.52 26.43
CA LYS A 149 -11.68 -2.79 25.79
C LYS A 149 -12.56 -3.58 26.75
N ASN A 150 -13.81 -3.81 26.37
CA ASN A 150 -14.84 -4.33 27.25
C ASN A 150 -14.92 -3.46 28.51
N GLU A 151 -14.73 -4.06 29.69
CA GLU A 151 -14.69 -3.31 30.95
C GLU A 151 -13.30 -2.76 31.30
N ASP A 152 -12.24 -3.24 30.64
CA ASP A 152 -10.86 -2.93 30.98
C ASP A 152 -10.38 -1.62 30.36
N ILE A 153 -9.62 -0.83 31.12
CA ILE A 153 -8.97 0.38 30.62
C ILE A 153 -7.63 -0.01 29.99
N ILE A 154 -7.54 0.10 28.68
CA ILE A 154 -6.32 -0.23 27.93
C ILE A 154 -5.41 0.99 27.72
N GLN A 155 -5.94 2.20 27.87
CA GLN A 155 -5.15 3.43 27.90
C GLN A 155 -5.89 4.53 28.68
N ALA A 156 -5.16 5.34 29.44
CA ALA A 156 -5.67 6.52 30.12
C ALA A 156 -4.82 7.75 29.80
N LEU A 157 -5.49 8.87 29.48
CA LEU A 157 -4.88 10.17 29.23
C LEU A 157 -5.31 11.12 30.34
N THR A 158 -4.35 11.65 31.08
CA THR A 158 -4.58 12.53 32.24
C THR A 158 -4.01 13.93 32.07
N ASN A 159 -3.21 14.15 31.02
CA ASN A 159 -2.64 15.47 30.75
C ASN A 159 -3.67 16.37 30.04
N ASN A 160 -3.97 17.55 30.58
CA ASN A 160 -4.93 18.49 30.00
C ASN A 160 -4.27 19.70 29.31
N SER A 161 -2.94 19.79 29.27
CA SER A 161 -2.23 20.96 28.75
C SER A 161 -1.91 20.89 27.27
N LYS A 162 -1.93 19.68 26.70
CA LYS A 162 -1.59 19.44 25.29
C LYS A 162 -2.46 18.37 24.66
N ILE A 163 -2.56 18.44 23.34
CA ILE A 163 -3.18 17.40 22.55
C ILE A 163 -2.39 16.09 22.71
N GLN A 164 -3.10 14.98 22.83
CA GLN A 164 -2.52 13.65 23.02
C GLN A 164 -3.03 12.67 21.98
N ASN A 165 -2.18 11.72 21.62
CA ASN A 165 -2.59 10.59 20.78
C ASN A 165 -3.16 9.48 21.66
N VAL A 166 -4.15 8.77 21.13
CA VAL A 166 -4.76 7.59 21.75
C VAL A 166 -4.69 6.42 20.77
N GLY A 167 -4.55 5.22 21.30
CA GLY A 167 -4.45 3.98 20.55
C GLY A 167 -3.07 3.34 20.61
N GLY A 168 -2.84 2.43 19.67
CA GLY A 168 -1.76 1.45 19.67
C GLY A 168 -2.18 0.21 18.89
N THR A 169 -1.31 -0.79 18.85
CA THR A 169 -1.59 -2.07 18.18
C THR A 169 -2.08 -3.09 19.21
N TYR A 170 -3.22 -3.74 18.93
CA TYR A 170 -3.87 -4.68 19.84
C TYR A 170 -4.37 -5.92 19.10
N GLU A 171 -4.24 -7.07 19.74
CA GLU A 171 -4.98 -8.28 19.33
C GLU A 171 -6.39 -8.22 19.90
N LEU A 172 -7.38 -8.23 19.01
CA LEU A 172 -8.79 -8.16 19.35
C LEU A 172 -9.53 -9.37 18.80
N ARG A 173 -10.56 -9.78 19.53
CA ARG A 173 -11.41 -10.92 19.20
C ARG A 173 -12.80 -10.43 18.82
N ALA A 174 -13.49 -11.21 18.00
CA ALA A 174 -14.89 -11.01 17.73
C ALA A 174 -15.68 -10.98 19.06
N GLY A 175 -16.55 -9.99 19.21
CA GLY A 175 -17.28 -9.68 20.43
C GLY A 175 -16.60 -8.66 21.37
N ASP A 176 -15.33 -8.33 21.16
CA ASP A 176 -14.68 -7.26 21.93
C ASP A 176 -15.35 -5.90 21.64
N ILE A 177 -15.64 -5.14 22.69
CA ILE A 177 -16.22 -3.80 22.61
C ILE A 177 -15.14 -2.77 22.86
N LEU A 178 -15.01 -1.77 22.00
CA LEU A 178 -14.11 -0.63 22.19
C LEU A 178 -14.90 0.65 22.40
N GLU A 179 -14.46 1.46 23.35
CA GLU A 179 -15.11 2.73 23.69
C GLU A 179 -14.08 3.77 24.13
N LEU A 180 -14.23 5.00 23.65
CA LEU A 180 -13.52 6.15 24.20
C LEU A 180 -14.46 6.85 25.18
N ILE A 181 -14.07 6.92 26.45
CA ILE A 181 -14.88 7.57 27.49
C ILE A 181 -14.18 8.78 28.06
N TYR A 182 -14.97 9.80 28.38
CA TYR A 182 -14.52 11.04 29.02
C TYR A 182 -15.02 11.07 30.46
N ASN A 183 -14.26 11.69 31.35
CA ASN A 183 -14.76 11.93 32.71
C ASN A 183 -15.89 12.97 32.72
N SER A 184 -15.81 13.94 31.81
CA SER A 184 -16.91 14.86 31.47
C SER A 184 -16.81 15.24 29.99
N ASP A 185 -17.96 15.31 29.32
CA ASP A 185 -18.09 15.64 27.89
C ASP A 185 -17.49 16.99 27.51
N HIS A 186 -17.44 17.94 28.46
CA HIS A 186 -16.95 19.30 28.23
C HIS A 186 -15.43 19.42 28.43
N GLN A 187 -14.76 18.35 28.86
CA GLN A 187 -13.31 18.32 29.05
C GLN A 187 -12.53 18.25 27.74
N VAL A 188 -13.19 17.93 26.63
CA VAL A 188 -12.57 17.76 25.32
C VAL A 188 -13.22 18.65 24.27
N LEU A 189 -12.40 19.13 23.33
CA LEU A 189 -12.88 19.82 22.15
C LEU A 189 -13.32 18.80 21.11
N LYS A 190 -14.63 18.50 21.04
CA LYS A 190 -15.21 17.48 20.15
C LYS A 190 -14.89 17.72 18.65
N ASN A 191 -14.73 18.98 18.25
CA ASN A 191 -14.35 19.37 16.89
C ASN A 191 -12.86 19.14 16.54
N HIS A 192 -12.03 18.76 17.51
CA HIS A 192 -10.61 18.43 17.33
C HIS A 192 -10.26 17.05 17.91
N THR A 193 -11.25 16.30 18.37
CA THR A 193 -11.09 14.98 18.99
C THR A 193 -11.69 13.91 18.09
N TYR A 194 -10.90 12.88 17.81
CA TYR A 194 -11.34 11.75 16.99
C TYR A 194 -10.56 10.50 17.35
N TRP A 195 -11.13 9.35 17.02
CA TRP A 195 -10.40 8.09 17.06
C TRP A 195 -10.94 7.13 16.00
N GLY A 196 -10.21 6.07 15.73
CA GLY A 196 -10.54 5.09 14.72
C GLY A 196 -9.71 3.84 14.87
N ILE A 197 -9.99 2.91 13.97
CA ILE A 197 -9.42 1.58 13.98
C ILE A 197 -9.19 1.08 12.55
N VAL A 198 -8.12 0.32 12.37
CA VAL A 198 -7.76 -0.37 11.12
C VAL A 198 -7.45 -1.83 11.44
N LEU A 199 -8.03 -2.77 10.70
CA LEU A 199 -7.59 -4.17 10.71
C LEU A 199 -6.27 -4.29 9.94
N LEU A 200 -5.18 -4.67 10.62
CA LEU A 200 -3.86 -4.87 10.00
C LEU A 200 -3.69 -6.27 9.44
N ALA A 201 -4.10 -7.28 10.22
CA ALA A 201 -3.97 -8.69 9.86
C ALA A 201 -5.01 -9.53 10.57
N ASN A 202 -5.49 -10.58 9.91
CA ASN A 202 -6.31 -11.64 10.52
C ASN A 202 -5.56 -12.97 10.41
N PRO A 203 -4.57 -13.23 11.27
CA PRO A 203 -3.88 -14.51 11.26
C PRO A 203 -4.86 -15.60 11.70
N GLN A 204 -5.09 -16.58 10.81
CA GLN A 204 -5.76 -17.81 11.20
C GLN A 204 -4.74 -18.67 11.94
N TYR A 205 -4.69 -18.55 13.27
CA TYR A 205 -4.03 -19.57 14.08
C TYR A 205 -4.92 -20.81 14.05
N ASN A 206 -4.57 -21.78 13.21
CA ASN A 206 -5.08 -23.13 13.39
C ASN A 206 -4.49 -23.67 14.70
N PRO A 207 -5.33 -24.02 15.70
CA PRO A 207 -4.85 -24.69 16.92
C PRO A 207 -4.31 -26.08 16.62
#